data_AF-A0A1V3JLG5-F1
#
_entry.id   AF-A0A1V3JLG5-F1
#
_cell.length_a   1.000
_cell.length_b   1.000
_cell.length_c   1.000
_cell.angle_alpha   90.00
_cell.angle_beta   90.00
_cell.angle_gamma   90.00
#
_symmetry.space_group_name_H-M   'P 1'
#
loop_
_entity.id
_entity.type
_entity.pdbx_description
1 polymer ?
#
loop_
_entity_poly.entity_id
_entity_poly.type
_entity_poly.pdbx_seq_one_letter_code
_entity_poly.pdbx_strand_id
1 'polypeptide(L)' 'MIYEIEYTYPEQKAFIGTHFVEASTETIAVYKAKAFISEQLYYRFGKDVDFEIKVIDLLK' A
#
# COMPACT_ATOMS: atom_id res chain seq x y z
N MET A 1 12.40 -8.03 -7.60
CA MET A 1 11.53 -7.22 -8.49
C MET A 1 10.93 -6.11 -7.65
N ILE A 2 10.84 -4.88 -8.18
CA ILE A 2 10.26 -3.75 -7.44
C ILE A 2 8.84 -3.53 -7.94
N TYR A 3 7.87 -3.56 -7.03
CA TYR A 3 6.47 -3.26 -7.33
C TYR A 3 6.12 -1.88 -6.79
N GLU A 4 5.44 -1.09 -7.60
CA GLU A 4 4.76 0.14 -7.21
C GLU A 4 3.31 -0.21 -6.83
N ILE A 5 2.91 0.15 -5.61
CA ILE A 5 1.57 -0.11 -5.08
C ILE A 5 0.91 1.21 -4.75
N GLU A 6 -0.18 1.51 -5.45
CA GLU A 6 -1.01 2.66 -5.21
C GLU A 6 -2.19 2.30 -4.29
N TYR A 7 -2.48 3.15 -3.32
CA TYR A 7 -3.58 2.92 -2.38
C TYR A 7 -4.31 4.21 -2.00
N THR A 8 -5.55 4.06 -1.56
CA THR A 8 -6.40 5.15 -1.04
C THR A 8 -7.06 4.71 0.27
N TYR A 9 -7.43 5.67 1.11
CA TYR A 9 -8.12 5.41 2.39
C TYR A 9 -9.13 6.54 2.67
N PRO A 10 -10.13 6.34 3.57
CA PRO A 10 -11.25 7.27 3.76
C PRO A 10 -10.85 8.72 3.97
N GLU A 11 -9.82 8.97 4.78
CA GLU A 11 -9.33 10.30 5.12
C GLU A 11 -8.52 10.97 3.98
N GLN A 12 -8.20 10.25 2.90
CA GLN A 12 -7.44 10.77 1.75
C GLN A 12 -7.99 10.32 0.39
N LYS A 13 -9.30 10.04 0.26
CA LYS A 13 -9.90 9.51 -0.99
C LYS A 13 -9.59 10.30 -2.29
N ALA A 14 -9.27 11.59 -2.19
CA ALA A 14 -8.92 12.43 -3.34
C ALA A 14 -7.44 12.38 -3.76
N PHE A 15 -6.58 11.66 -3.02
CA PHE A 15 -5.15 11.55 -3.29
C PHE A 15 -4.68 10.09 -3.15
N ILE A 16 -3.77 9.67 -4.03
CA ILE A 16 -3.24 8.32 -4.07
C ILE A 16 -1.92 8.28 -3.29
N GLY A 17 -1.84 7.41 -2.28
CA GLY A 17 -0.57 7.07 -1.64
C GLY A 17 0.17 6.04 -2.48
N THR A 18 1.48 6.18 -2.60
CA THR A 18 2.34 5.25 -3.36
C THR A 18 3.34 4.59 -2.43
N HIS A 19 3.48 3.26 -2.52
CA HIS A 19 4.46 2.48 -1.79
C HIS A 19 5.23 1.55 -2.74
N PHE A 20 6.56 1.56 -2.63
CA PHE A 20 7.42 0.68 -3.42
C PHE A 20 7.91 -0.47 -2.55
N VAL A 21 7.80 -1.70 -3.07
CA VAL A 21 8.17 -2.90 -2.33
C VAL A 21 8.94 -3.88 -3.20
N GLU A 22 10.02 -4.42 -2.63
CA GLU A 22 10.75 -5.51 -3.27
C GLU A 22 10.16 -6.87 -2.91
N ALA A 23 9.84 -7.65 -3.94
CA ALA A 23 9.29 -8.99 -3.81
C ALA A 23 9.72 -9.92 -4.95
N SER A 24 9.58 -11.23 -4.73
CA SER A 24 9.78 -12.27 -5.74
C SER A 24 8.52 -12.60 -6.54
N THR A 25 7.35 -12.16 -6.08
CA THR A 25 6.06 -12.31 -6.79
C THR A 25 5.14 -11.14 -6.43
N GLU A 26 4.13 -10.90 -7.26
CA GLU A 26 3.09 -9.89 -7.01
C GLU A 26 2.31 -10.18 -5.72
N THR A 27 1.97 -11.45 -5.46
CA THR A 27 1.28 -11.84 -4.22
C THR A 27 2.07 -11.46 -2.97
N ILE A 28 3.39 -11.68 -2.99
CA ILE A 28 4.28 -11.28 -1.88
C ILE A 28 4.36 -9.75 -1.78
N ALA A 29 4.41 -9.04 -2.91
CA ALA A 29 4.41 -7.58 -2.94
C ALA A 29 3.14 -7.02 -2.26
N VAL A 30 1.97 -7.53 -2.64
CA VAL A 30 0.68 -7.13 -2.05
C VAL A 30 0.64 -7.39 -0.55
N TYR A 31 1.07 -8.58 -0.11
CA TYR A 31 1.06 -8.91 1.32
C TYR A 31 1.95 -7.97 2.13
N LYS A 32 3.18 -7.73 1.66
CA LYS A 32 4.12 -6.81 2.30
C LYS A 32 3.59 -5.37 2.31
N ALA A 33 3.05 -4.90 1.19
CA ALA A 33 2.49 -3.56 1.09
C ALA A 33 1.29 -3.38 2.03
N LYS A 34 0.38 -4.35 2.11
CA LYS A 34 -0.76 -4.29 3.03
C LYS A 34 -0.31 -4.16 4.49
N ALA A 35 0.66 -4.99 4.91
CA ALA A 35 1.20 -4.93 6.27
C ALA A 35 1.82 -3.55 6.57
N PHE A 36 2.66 -3.05 5.66
CA PHE A 36 3.30 -1.74 5.81
C PHE A 36 2.30 -0.59 5.82
N ILE A 37 1.38 -0.54 4.86
CA ILE A 37 0.37 0.53 4.75
C ILE A 37 -0.52 0.54 6.00
N SER A 38 -0.97 -0.63 6.46
CA SER A 38 -1.77 -0.76 7.68
C SER A 38 -1.04 -0.20 8.89
N GLU A 39 0.24 -0.55 9.05
CA GLU A 39 1.07 -0.05 10.15
C GLU A 39 1.25 1.48 10.08
N GLN A 40 1.54 2.03 8.89
CA GLN A 40 1.69 3.48 8.70
C GLN A 40 0.40 4.25 9.03
N LEU A 41 -0.75 3.74 8.58
CA LEU A 41 -2.03 4.37 8.88
C LEU A 41 -2.38 4.27 10.37
N TYR A 42 -2.08 3.14 11.01
CA TYR A 42 -2.24 3.00 12.46
C TYR A 42 -1.38 4.00 13.24
N TYR A 43 -0.10 4.14 12.90
CA TYR A 43 0.77 5.14 13.54
C TYR A 43 0.29 6.58 13.30
N ARG A 44 -0.28 6.86 12.13
CA ARG A 44 -0.76 8.20 11.78
C ARG A 44 -2.06 8.58 12.48
N PHE A 45 -3.01 7.65 12.61
CA PHE A 45 -4.37 7.94 13.07
C PHE A 45 -4.70 7.36 14.46
N GLY A 46 -3.84 6.49 15.00
CA GLY A 46 -4.04 5.84 16.30
C GLY A 46 -5.18 4.81 16.31
N LYS A 47 -5.61 4.34 15.14
CA LYS A 47 -6.70 3.37 14.96
C LYS A 47 -6.49 2.58 13.67
N ASP A 48 -7.17 1.46 13.53
CA ASP A 48 -7.26 0.75 12.26
C ASP A 48 -8.02 1.59 11.24
N VAL A 49 -7.44 1.73 10.05
CA VAL A 49 -8.00 2.48 8.93
C VAL A 49 -8.08 1.55 7.73
N ASP A 50 -9.28 1.35 7.22
CA ASP A 50 -9.48 0.61 5.98
C ASP A 50 -8.82 1.34 4.81
N PHE A 51 -8.16 0.59 3.94
CA PHE A 51 -7.57 1.13 2.72
C PHE A 51 -7.81 0.18 1.55
N GLU A 52 -7.77 0.74 0.35
CA GLU A 52 -7.99 0.03 -0.90
C GLU A 52 -6.77 0.20 -1.79
N ILE A 53 -6.20 -0.92 -2.23
CA ILE A 53 -5.14 -0.94 -3.26
C ILE A 53 -5.80 -0.70 -4.61
N LYS A 54 -5.28 0.26 -5.37
CA LYS A 54 -5.80 0.67 -6.68
C LYS A 54 -5.00 0.10 -7.84
N VAL A 55 -3.66 0.16 -7.73
CA VAL A 55 -2.74 -0.25 -8.78
C VAL A 55 -1.60 -1.05 -8.17
N ILE A 56 -1.14 -2.06 -8.91
CA ILE A 56 0.03 -2.86 -8.58
C ILE A 56 0.83 -3.02 -9.88
N ASP A 57 1.95 -2.33 -10.01
CA ASP A 57 2.76 -2.33 -11.23
C ASP A 57 4.18 -2.82 -10.95
N LEU A 58 4.69 -3.69 -11.83
CA LEU A 58 6.09 -4.11 -11.81
C LEU A 58 6.96 -3.07 -12.52
N LEU A 59 7.87 -2.43 -11.79
CA LEU A 59 8.84 -1.51 -12.36
C LEU A 59 9.91 -2.27 -13.15
N LYS A 60 10.21 -1.79 -14.36
CA LYS A 60 11.20 -2.35 -15.29
C LYS A 60 12.54 -1.65 -15.20
#